data_AF-A0AAP5JUC3-F1
#
_entry.id   AF-A0AAP5JUC3-F1
#
_cell.length_a   1.000
_cell.length_b   1.000
_cell.length_c   1.000
_cell.angle_alpha   90.00
_cell.angle_beta   90.00
_cell.angle_gamma   90.00
#
_symmetry.space_group_name_H-M   'P 1'
#
loop_
_entity.id
_entity.type
_entity.pdbx_description
1 polymer ?
#
loop_
_entity_poly.entity_id
_entity_poly.type
_entity_poly.pdbx_seq_one_letter_code
_entity_poly.pdbx_strand_id
1 'polypeptide(L)'
;MSIMKRIRDITVASFNEMLEKAENPVRMIDQYLYAKREQLYQADRLYQQCQNHSSSLRQQYLAALELKEKREHQAELALKAGEEDIARVILQEKMQAEEKSEQYRELYEQAQQSLQDLEEDLHVMRRDYQEVADKRTYYVSRMESAMLQRRINQQFGHSGDFGPSSRMFYRMEDHVTDMELEARAMRDVRRATQEGMAPRTHHPALERELEALRKKLNQEG
;
A
#
# COMPACT_ATOMS: atom_id res chain seq x y z
N MET A 1 17.74 9.23 -21.13
CA MET A 1 16.91 10.13 -20.31
C MET A 1 15.97 9.27 -19.48
N SER A 2 16.28 9.12 -18.19
CA SER A 2 15.70 8.09 -17.32
C SER A 2 14.20 8.25 -17.10
N ILE A 3 13.47 7.13 -17.09
CA ILE A 3 12.06 6.98 -16.68
C ILE A 3 11.82 7.63 -15.30
N MET A 4 12.86 7.66 -14.46
CA MET A 4 12.90 8.39 -13.18
C MET A 4 12.52 9.87 -13.27
N LYS A 5 12.80 10.57 -14.39
CA LYS A 5 12.46 12.00 -14.53
C LYS A 5 10.99 12.23 -14.88
N ARG A 6 10.25 11.24 -15.37
CA ARG A 6 8.80 11.38 -15.63
C ARG A 6 7.94 11.04 -14.42
N ILE A 7 8.48 10.33 -13.45
CA ILE A 7 7.76 9.93 -12.23
C ILE A 7 7.84 10.99 -11.13
N ARG A 8 8.85 11.86 -11.15
CA ARG A 8 9.21 12.69 -9.97
C ARG A 8 8.35 13.93 -9.70
N ASP A 9 7.53 14.42 -10.62
CA ASP A 9 7.12 15.83 -10.52
C ASP A 9 5.84 16.15 -9.75
N ILE A 10 5.34 15.28 -8.86
CA ILE A 10 4.39 15.73 -7.81
C ILE A 10 4.55 14.88 -6.56
N THR A 11 5.36 15.38 -5.61
CA THR A 11 5.41 14.86 -4.24
C THR A 11 4.22 15.38 -3.42
N VAL A 12 3.92 14.73 -2.28
CA VAL A 12 2.90 15.19 -1.33
C VAL A 12 3.13 16.66 -0.92
N ALA A 13 4.39 17.09 -0.83
CA ALA A 13 4.74 18.47 -0.52
C ALA A 13 4.28 19.46 -1.61
N SER A 14 4.57 19.16 -2.88
CA SER A 14 4.13 19.96 -4.03
C SER A 14 2.60 19.97 -4.16
N PHE A 15 1.94 18.87 -3.78
CA PHE A 15 0.48 18.78 -3.78
C PHE A 15 -0.17 19.67 -2.71
N ASN A 16 0.41 19.74 -1.51
CA ASN A 16 -0.08 20.62 -0.44
C ASN A 16 0.02 22.11 -0.82
N GLU A 17 1.12 22.54 -1.44
CA GLU A 17 1.26 23.92 -1.96
C GLU A 17 0.25 24.24 -3.07
N MET A 18 -0.05 23.26 -3.92
CA MET A 18 -1.07 23.41 -4.96
C MET A 18 -2.47 23.54 -4.34
N LEU A 19 -2.76 22.75 -3.30
CA LEU A 19 -4.02 22.76 -2.54
C LEU A 19 -4.30 24.10 -1.88
N GLU A 20 -3.30 24.77 -1.33
CA GLU A 20 -3.45 26.08 -0.69
C GLU A 20 -3.89 27.18 -1.67
N LYS A 21 -3.55 27.03 -2.96
CA LYS A 21 -3.88 28.00 -4.02
C LYS A 21 -5.16 27.66 -4.79
N ALA A 22 -5.73 26.48 -4.56
CA ALA A 22 -6.87 26.00 -5.33
C ALA A 22 -8.19 26.55 -4.80
N GLU A 23 -8.99 27.12 -5.70
CA GLU A 23 -10.34 27.61 -5.43
C GLU A 23 -11.31 26.47 -5.05
N ASN A 24 -11.04 25.25 -5.54
CA ASN A 24 -11.80 24.02 -5.27
C ASN A 24 -10.86 22.84 -4.96
N PRO A 25 -10.44 22.65 -3.70
CA PRO A 25 -9.44 21.64 -3.33
C PRO A 25 -9.90 20.21 -3.62
N VAL A 26 -11.19 19.90 -3.45
CA VAL A 26 -11.74 18.55 -3.70
C VAL A 26 -11.61 18.12 -5.16
N ARG A 27 -11.98 18.99 -6.11
CA ARG A 27 -11.87 18.67 -7.55
C ARG A 27 -10.43 18.49 -7.99
N MET A 28 -9.48 19.13 -7.31
CA MET A 28 -8.07 19.00 -7.62
C MET A 28 -7.47 17.72 -7.03
N ILE A 29 -7.90 17.30 -5.83
CA ILE A 29 -7.58 15.99 -5.27
C ILE A 29 -8.09 14.88 -6.20
N ASP A 30 -9.32 15.01 -6.73
CA ASP A 30 -9.89 14.04 -7.66
C ASP A 30 -9.07 13.92 -8.96
N GLN A 31 -8.69 15.04 -9.57
CA GLN A 31 -7.85 15.05 -10.77
C GLN A 31 -6.47 14.45 -10.51
N TYR A 32 -5.87 14.77 -9.37
CA TYR A 32 -4.58 14.21 -8.97
C TYR A 32 -4.66 12.70 -8.76
N LEU A 33 -5.67 12.21 -8.03
CA LEU A 33 -5.90 10.78 -7.82
C LEU A 33 -6.16 10.06 -9.14
N TYR A 34 -6.90 10.68 -10.07
CA TYR A 34 -7.14 10.10 -11.38
C TYR A 34 -5.83 9.93 -12.16
N ALA A 35 -5.00 10.98 -12.24
CA ALA A 35 -3.72 10.94 -12.93
C ALA A 35 -2.77 9.92 -12.28
N LYS A 36 -2.71 9.85 -10.94
CA LYS A 36 -1.90 8.88 -10.21
C LYS A 36 -2.39 7.44 -10.41
N ARG A 37 -3.69 7.21 -10.49
CA ARG A 37 -4.25 5.90 -10.81
C ARG A 37 -3.83 5.44 -12.21
N GLU A 38 -3.84 6.34 -13.18
CA GLU A 38 -3.39 6.02 -14.54
C GLU A 38 -1.88 5.70 -14.57
N GLN A 39 -1.06 6.47 -13.86
CA GLN A 39 0.38 6.19 -13.70
C GLN A 39 0.62 4.82 -13.05
N LEU A 40 -0.10 4.49 -11.97
CA LEU A 40 -0.03 3.18 -11.33
C LEU A 40 -0.38 2.06 -12.30
N TYR A 41 -1.44 2.22 -13.10
CA TYR A 41 -1.84 1.22 -14.08
C TYR A 41 -0.81 1.03 -15.20
N GLN A 42 -0.17 2.11 -15.64
CA GLN A 42 0.94 2.03 -16.61
C GLN A 42 2.16 1.33 -16.01
N ALA A 43 2.52 1.67 -14.77
CA ALA A 43 3.63 1.06 -14.05
C ALA A 43 3.39 -0.44 -13.78
N ASP A 44 2.19 -0.83 -13.37
CA ASP A 44 1.80 -2.25 -13.20
C ASP A 44 1.91 -3.02 -14.51
N ARG A 45 1.48 -2.42 -15.64
CA ARG A 45 1.62 -3.07 -16.96
C ARG A 45 3.08 -3.22 -17.37
N LEU A 46 3.92 -2.23 -17.12
CA LEU A 46 5.36 -2.33 -17.37
C LEU A 46 6.00 -3.40 -16.48
N TYR A 47 5.62 -3.48 -15.21
CA TYR A 47 6.08 -4.54 -14.30
C TYR A 47 5.73 -5.93 -14.82
N GLN A 48 4.49 -6.16 -15.26
CA GLN A 48 4.09 -7.42 -15.86
C GLN A 48 4.87 -7.76 -17.13
N GLN A 49 5.16 -6.76 -17.98
CA GLN A 49 5.99 -6.97 -19.17
C GLN A 49 7.43 -7.38 -18.81
N CYS A 50 8.04 -6.68 -17.84
CA CYS A 50 9.37 -7.02 -17.34
C CYS A 50 9.39 -8.41 -16.69
N GLN A 51 8.33 -8.77 -15.96
CA GLN A 51 8.20 -10.07 -15.31
C GLN A 51 8.12 -11.20 -16.34
N ASN A 52 7.32 -11.01 -17.39
CA ASN A 52 7.23 -11.95 -18.50
C ASN A 52 8.58 -12.10 -19.22
N HIS A 53 9.29 -10.98 -19.43
CA HIS A 53 10.62 -11.00 -20.04
C HIS A 53 11.63 -11.77 -19.18
N SER A 54 11.68 -11.51 -17.86
CA SER A 54 12.52 -12.24 -16.92
C SER A 54 12.18 -13.74 -16.89
N SER A 55 10.90 -14.10 -16.92
CA SER A 55 10.48 -15.50 -17.02
C SER A 55 10.95 -16.16 -18.32
N SER A 56 10.90 -15.45 -19.45
CA SER A 56 11.43 -15.94 -20.72
C SER A 56 12.95 -16.15 -20.68
N LEU A 57 13.69 -15.21 -20.09
CA LEU A 57 15.14 -15.36 -19.91
C LEU A 57 15.48 -16.56 -19.03
N ARG A 58 14.72 -16.77 -17.94
CA ARG A 58 14.86 -17.94 -17.09
C ARG A 58 14.65 -19.25 -17.86
N GLN A 59 13.63 -19.31 -18.71
CA GLN A 59 13.37 -20.49 -19.54
C GLN A 59 14.52 -20.76 -20.51
N GLN A 60 15.06 -19.72 -21.16
CA GLN A 60 16.20 -19.84 -22.07
C GLN A 60 17.47 -20.29 -21.34
N TYR A 61 17.72 -19.76 -20.14
CA TYR A 61 18.80 -20.20 -19.27
C TYR A 61 18.68 -21.70 -18.91
N LEU A 62 17.51 -22.13 -18.45
CA LEU A 62 17.27 -23.53 -18.09
C LEU A 62 17.40 -24.47 -19.29
N ALA A 63 16.91 -24.06 -20.46
CA ALA A 63 17.06 -24.85 -21.68
C ALA A 63 18.53 -24.99 -22.12
N ALA A 64 19.34 -23.93 -21.97
CA ALA A 64 20.77 -23.97 -22.26
C ALA A 64 21.52 -24.87 -21.27
N LEU A 65 21.16 -24.84 -19.98
CA LEU A 65 21.69 -25.77 -18.97
C LEU A 65 21.35 -27.23 -19.30
N GLU A 66 20.10 -27.52 -19.62
CA GLU A 66 19.67 -28.88 -19.98
C GLU A 66 20.41 -29.38 -21.23
N LEU A 67 20.64 -28.50 -22.22
CA LEU A 67 21.43 -28.83 -23.40
C LEU A 67 22.89 -29.13 -23.04
N LYS A 68 23.51 -28.32 -22.17
CA LYS A 68 24.87 -28.56 -21.67
C LYS A 68 24.97 -29.95 -21.03
N GLU A 69 24.05 -30.30 -20.13
CA GLU A 69 24.03 -31.60 -19.46
C GLU A 69 23.83 -32.76 -20.44
N LYS A 70 22.93 -32.61 -21.42
CA LYS A 70 22.73 -33.62 -22.49
C LYS A 70 24.01 -33.85 -23.30
N ARG A 71 24.70 -32.77 -23.71
CA ARG A 71 25.96 -32.89 -24.47
C ARG A 71 27.07 -33.49 -23.63
N GLU A 72 27.15 -33.17 -22.34
CA GLU A 72 28.08 -33.80 -21.42
C GLU A 72 27.87 -35.32 -21.34
N HIS A 73 26.64 -35.78 -21.14
CA HIS A 73 26.34 -37.20 -21.11
C HIS A 73 26.65 -37.91 -22.45
N GLN A 74 26.35 -37.26 -23.58
CA GLN A 74 26.66 -37.81 -24.91
C GLN A 74 28.17 -37.90 -25.16
N ALA A 75 28.95 -36.92 -24.70
CA ALA A 75 30.41 -36.95 -24.80
C ALA A 75 30.99 -38.11 -23.96
N GLU A 76 30.47 -38.33 -22.74
CA GLU A 76 30.87 -39.47 -21.91
C GLU A 76 30.59 -40.81 -22.57
N LEU A 77 29.42 -40.96 -23.23
CA LEU A 77 29.07 -42.18 -23.94
C LEU A 77 29.98 -42.41 -25.16
N ALA A 78 30.28 -41.35 -25.93
CA ALA A 78 31.21 -41.44 -27.07
C ALA A 78 32.62 -41.85 -26.62
N LEU A 79 33.12 -41.30 -25.51
CA LEU A 79 34.41 -41.70 -24.93
C LEU A 79 34.40 -43.16 -24.48
N LYS A 80 33.33 -43.63 -23.83
CA LYS A 80 33.17 -45.05 -23.44
C LYS A 80 33.14 -45.99 -24.64
N ALA A 81 32.64 -45.52 -25.78
CA ALA A 81 32.62 -46.27 -27.03
C ALA A 81 33.96 -46.24 -27.79
N GLY A 82 34.96 -45.47 -27.33
CA GLY A 82 36.25 -45.30 -28.00
C GLY A 82 36.22 -44.30 -29.16
N GLU A 83 35.11 -43.58 -29.35
CA GLU A 83 34.92 -42.60 -30.43
C GLU A 83 35.39 -41.20 -30.00
N GLU A 84 36.70 -41.02 -29.83
CA GLU A 84 37.29 -39.78 -29.31
C GLU A 84 37.02 -38.55 -30.18
N ASP A 85 37.05 -38.70 -31.51
CA ASP A 85 36.83 -37.58 -32.43
C ASP A 85 35.39 -37.07 -32.36
N ILE A 86 34.41 -37.98 -32.19
CA ILE A 86 33.01 -37.63 -31.96
C ILE A 86 32.85 -36.93 -30.60
N ALA A 87 33.50 -37.45 -29.56
CA ALA A 87 33.47 -36.85 -28.23
C ALA A 87 34.01 -35.41 -28.24
N ARG A 88 35.09 -35.11 -28.98
CA ARG A 88 35.62 -33.74 -29.11
C ARG A 88 34.61 -32.78 -29.72
N VAL A 89 33.90 -33.18 -30.78
CA VAL A 89 32.87 -32.35 -31.41
C VAL A 89 31.72 -32.08 -30.44
N ILE A 90 31.25 -33.10 -29.72
CA ILE A 90 30.18 -32.95 -28.73
C ILE A 90 30.61 -32.03 -27.57
N LEU A 91 31.86 -32.14 -27.11
CA LEU A 91 32.40 -31.25 -26.08
C LEU A 91 32.48 -29.79 -26.56
N GLN A 92 32.79 -29.55 -27.82
CA GLN A 92 32.75 -28.21 -28.38
C GLN A 92 31.33 -27.63 -28.36
N GLU A 93 30.31 -28.44 -28.67
CA GLU A 93 28.90 -28.03 -28.53
C GLU A 93 28.50 -27.79 -27.07
N LYS A 94 29.00 -28.61 -26.12
CA LYS A 94 28.81 -28.39 -24.69
C LYS A 94 29.34 -27.02 -24.27
N MET A 95 30.56 -26.68 -24.68
CA MET A 95 31.18 -25.38 -24.35
C MET A 95 30.35 -24.20 -24.87
N GLN A 96 29.80 -24.31 -26.09
CA GLN A 96 28.90 -23.28 -26.64
C GLN A 96 27.58 -23.17 -25.87
N ALA A 97 27.02 -24.31 -25.42
CA ALA A 97 25.81 -24.31 -24.60
C ALA A 97 26.08 -23.71 -23.20
N GLU A 98 27.25 -23.97 -22.64
CA GLU A 98 27.71 -23.40 -21.37
C GLU A 98 27.86 -21.89 -21.44
N GLU A 99 28.55 -21.36 -22.45
CA GLU A 99 28.69 -19.92 -22.68
C GLU A 99 27.32 -19.23 -22.81
N LYS A 100 26.40 -19.82 -23.60
CA LYS A 100 25.02 -19.31 -23.72
C LYS A 100 24.28 -19.35 -22.38
N SER A 101 24.46 -20.41 -21.59
CA SER A 101 23.83 -20.51 -20.28
C SER A 101 24.30 -19.41 -19.34
N GLU A 102 25.59 -19.08 -19.33
CA GLU A 102 26.14 -17.99 -18.52
C GLU A 102 25.60 -16.63 -18.97
N GLN A 103 25.59 -16.37 -20.29
CA GLN A 103 25.02 -15.14 -20.84
C GLN A 103 23.55 -14.94 -20.45
N TYR A 104 22.71 -15.99 -20.57
CA TYR A 104 21.31 -15.90 -20.16
C TYR A 104 21.13 -15.79 -18.64
N ARG A 105 22.04 -16.37 -17.85
CA ARG A 105 22.03 -16.24 -16.39
C ARG A 105 22.26 -14.78 -15.99
N GLU A 106 23.29 -14.14 -16.54
CA GLU A 106 23.60 -12.74 -16.25
C GLU A 106 22.45 -11.81 -16.63
N LEU A 107 21.86 -12.00 -17.81
CA LEU A 107 20.69 -11.23 -18.25
C LEU A 107 19.48 -11.45 -17.32
N TYR A 108 19.25 -12.69 -16.88
CA TYR A 108 18.18 -13.02 -15.94
C TYR A 108 18.40 -12.36 -14.57
N GLU A 109 19.62 -12.39 -14.03
CA GLU A 109 19.97 -11.76 -12.76
C GLU A 109 19.79 -10.24 -12.81
N GLN A 110 20.22 -9.59 -13.89
CA GLN A 110 20.00 -8.16 -14.12
C GLN A 110 18.50 -7.82 -14.22
N ALA A 111 17.72 -8.66 -14.91
CA ALA A 111 16.28 -8.49 -15.01
C ALA A 111 15.58 -8.65 -13.66
N GLN A 112 16.05 -9.58 -12.80
CA GLN A 112 15.55 -9.76 -11.44
C GLN A 112 15.82 -8.56 -10.54
N GLN A 113 17.03 -8.00 -10.58
CA GLN A 113 17.35 -6.77 -9.85
C GLN A 113 16.45 -5.61 -10.29
N SER A 114 16.30 -5.43 -11.60
CA SER A 114 15.42 -4.38 -12.16
C SER A 114 13.94 -4.56 -11.77
N LEU A 115 13.48 -5.81 -11.62
CA LEU A 115 12.13 -6.12 -11.15
C LEU A 115 11.94 -5.77 -9.69
N GLN A 116 12.94 -6.04 -8.84
CA GLN A 116 12.90 -5.71 -7.43
C GLN A 116 12.81 -4.19 -7.23
N ASP A 117 13.63 -3.41 -7.94
CA ASP A 117 13.58 -1.95 -7.90
C ASP A 117 12.20 -1.43 -8.33
N LEU A 118 11.63 -2.01 -9.40
CA LEU A 118 10.31 -1.61 -9.91
C LEU A 118 9.17 -1.98 -8.94
N GLU A 119 9.31 -3.08 -8.21
CA GLU A 119 8.36 -3.49 -7.18
C GLU A 119 8.38 -2.52 -5.99
N GLU A 120 9.57 -2.12 -5.53
CA GLU A 120 9.74 -1.11 -4.49
C GLU A 120 9.13 0.24 -4.92
N ASP A 121 9.40 0.68 -6.15
CA ASP A 121 8.81 1.90 -6.71
C ASP A 121 7.27 1.82 -6.76
N LEU A 122 6.71 0.69 -7.20
CA LEU A 122 5.26 0.45 -7.21
C LEU A 122 4.66 0.50 -5.80
N HIS A 123 5.35 -0.06 -4.81
CA HIS A 123 4.94 0.03 -3.41
C HIS A 123 4.89 1.46 -2.90
N VAL A 124 5.91 2.27 -3.21
CA VAL A 124 5.93 3.69 -2.87
C VAL A 124 4.78 4.43 -3.54
N MET A 125 4.57 4.25 -4.85
CA MET A 125 3.46 4.90 -5.57
C MET A 125 2.09 4.52 -5.01
N ARG A 126 1.89 3.25 -4.64
CA ARG A 126 0.64 2.77 -4.02
C ARG A 126 0.41 3.41 -2.65
N ARG A 127 1.47 3.53 -1.85
CA ARG A 127 1.41 4.20 -0.54
C ARG A 127 1.05 5.68 -0.69
N ASP A 128 1.72 6.40 -1.59
CA ASP A 128 1.46 7.82 -1.86
C ASP A 128 0.02 8.03 -2.34
N TYR A 129 -0.49 7.14 -3.20
CA TYR A 129 -1.87 7.17 -3.65
C TYR A 129 -2.85 7.01 -2.49
N GLN A 130 -2.62 6.04 -1.60
CA GLN A 130 -3.45 5.80 -0.42
C GLN A 130 -3.45 7.00 0.52
N GLU A 131 -2.29 7.59 0.80
CA GLU A 131 -2.19 8.76 1.66
C GLU A 131 -3.01 9.94 1.14
N VAL A 132 -2.96 10.20 -0.17
CA VAL A 132 -3.75 11.28 -0.79
C VAL A 132 -5.25 10.93 -0.85
N ALA A 133 -5.59 9.65 -1.05
CA ALA A 133 -6.97 9.19 -1.01
C ALA A 133 -7.58 9.33 0.39
N ASP A 134 -6.83 9.04 1.44
CA ASP A 134 -7.26 9.23 2.83
C ASP A 134 -7.47 10.72 3.12
N LYS A 135 -6.52 11.57 2.73
CA LYS A 135 -6.62 13.03 2.85
C LYS A 135 -7.84 13.59 2.13
N ARG A 136 -8.25 13.01 1.00
CA ARG A 136 -9.46 13.41 0.28
C ARG A 136 -10.68 13.46 1.18
N THR A 137 -10.94 12.40 1.94
CA THR A 137 -12.13 12.30 2.80
C THR A 137 -12.14 13.39 3.88
N TYR A 138 -10.97 13.66 4.46
CA TYR A 138 -10.76 14.76 5.39
C TYR A 138 -11.06 16.13 4.75
N TYR A 139 -10.50 16.41 3.57
CA TYR A 139 -10.71 17.70 2.89
C TYR A 139 -12.15 17.89 2.39
N VAL A 140 -12.84 16.83 1.96
CA VAL A 140 -14.26 16.87 1.61
C VAL A 140 -15.08 17.28 2.84
N SER A 141 -14.90 16.60 3.97
CA SER A 141 -15.63 16.89 5.22
C SER A 141 -15.34 18.31 5.75
N ARG A 142 -14.09 18.76 5.64
CA ARG A 142 -13.68 20.12 6.02
C ARG A 142 -14.29 21.18 5.10
N MET A 143 -14.37 20.91 3.81
CA MET A 143 -15.00 21.81 2.84
C MET A 143 -16.51 21.93 3.09
N GLU A 144 -17.20 20.82 3.36
CA GLU A 144 -18.62 20.82 3.74
C GLU A 144 -18.86 21.64 5.01
N SER A 145 -18.01 21.48 6.03
CA SER A 145 -18.07 22.26 7.27
C SER A 145 -17.86 23.77 7.01
N ALA A 146 -16.88 24.12 6.18
CA ALA A 146 -16.61 25.51 5.80
C ALA A 146 -17.74 26.12 4.96
N MET A 147 -18.36 25.34 4.07
CA MET A 147 -19.55 25.75 3.30
C MET A 147 -20.75 25.98 4.21
N LEU A 148 -20.98 25.09 5.18
CA LEU A 148 -22.04 25.25 6.18
C LEU A 148 -21.82 26.53 7.00
N GLN A 149 -20.60 26.77 7.47
CA GLN A 149 -20.25 27.98 8.21
C GLN A 149 -20.41 29.26 7.36
N ARG A 150 -20.04 29.22 6.07
CA ARG A 150 -20.32 30.33 5.14
C ARG A 150 -21.81 30.56 4.93
N ARG A 151 -22.61 29.50 4.78
CA ARG A 151 -24.07 29.60 4.62
C ARG A 151 -24.73 30.20 5.86
N ILE A 152 -24.31 29.76 7.05
CA ILE A 152 -24.67 30.36 8.34
C ILE A 152 -24.30 31.86 8.30
N ASN A 153 -23.04 32.21 8.06
CA ASN A 153 -22.62 33.61 8.05
C ASN A 153 -23.31 34.47 6.97
N GLN A 154 -23.68 33.92 5.81
CA GLN A 154 -24.43 34.65 4.78
C GLN A 154 -25.90 34.84 5.16
N GLN A 155 -26.53 33.80 5.74
CA GLN A 155 -27.93 33.82 6.15
C GLN A 155 -28.15 34.66 7.42
N PHE A 156 -27.16 34.70 8.32
CA PHE A 156 -27.22 35.45 9.58
C PHE A 156 -26.45 36.79 9.53
N GLY A 157 -25.50 36.97 8.62
CA GLY A 157 -24.69 38.20 8.50
C GLY A 157 -25.33 39.33 7.69
N HIS A 158 -26.43 39.06 6.96
CA HIS A 158 -27.21 40.10 6.26
C HIS A 158 -28.42 40.62 7.06
N SER A 159 -28.64 40.12 8.27
CA SER A 159 -29.80 40.50 9.09
C SER A 159 -29.39 41.53 10.14
N GLY A 160 -29.25 42.78 9.70
CA GLY A 160 -29.16 43.96 10.56
C GLY A 160 -30.47 44.32 11.28
N ASP A 161 -31.40 43.37 11.45
CA ASP A 161 -32.66 43.59 12.15
C ASP A 161 -33.12 42.29 12.83
N PHE A 162 -32.94 42.22 14.15
CA PHE A 162 -33.25 41.04 14.96
C PHE A 162 -34.75 40.99 15.29
N GLY A 163 -35.52 40.28 14.47
CA GLY A 163 -36.88 39.81 14.79
C GLY A 163 -36.88 38.47 15.57
N PRO A 164 -38.04 37.99 16.05
CA PRO A 164 -38.20 36.95 17.08
C PRO A 164 -37.68 35.54 16.74
N SER A 165 -37.00 35.33 15.60
CA SER A 165 -36.43 34.05 15.17
C SER A 165 -35.18 33.62 15.95
N SER A 166 -34.42 34.56 16.54
CA SER A 166 -33.30 34.26 17.45
C SER A 166 -33.72 33.36 18.63
N ARG A 167 -34.95 33.53 19.15
CA ARG A 167 -35.51 32.69 20.22
C ARG A 167 -35.88 31.27 19.79
N MET A 168 -36.05 31.01 18.49
CA MET A 168 -36.26 29.65 17.97
C MET A 168 -34.94 28.91 17.79
N PHE A 169 -33.83 29.62 17.54
CA PHE A 169 -32.50 29.01 17.44
C PHE A 169 -31.95 28.56 18.79
N TYR A 170 -32.13 29.35 19.86
CA TYR A 170 -31.80 28.88 21.22
C TYR A 170 -32.57 27.61 21.60
N ARG A 171 -33.86 27.52 21.21
CA ARG A 171 -34.64 26.30 21.45
C ARG A 171 -34.20 25.11 20.62
N MET A 172 -33.72 25.33 19.39
CA MET A 172 -33.22 24.27 18.52
C MET A 172 -31.84 23.79 18.98
N GLU A 173 -30.99 24.70 19.45
CA GLU A 173 -29.70 24.41 20.07
C GLU A 173 -29.90 23.62 21.37
N ASP A 174 -30.84 24.03 22.24
CA ASP A 174 -31.24 23.24 23.41
C ASP A 174 -31.76 21.84 23.00
N HIS A 175 -32.56 21.73 21.94
CA HIS A 175 -33.09 20.45 21.47
C HIS A 175 -32.03 19.52 20.86
N VAL A 176 -31.04 20.07 20.15
CA VAL A 176 -29.92 19.31 19.60
C VAL A 176 -28.96 18.89 20.72
N THR A 177 -28.73 19.78 21.69
CA THR A 177 -27.93 19.46 22.87
C THR A 177 -28.59 18.37 23.71
N ASP A 178 -29.91 18.43 23.88
CA ASP A 178 -30.71 17.37 24.52
C ASP A 178 -30.65 16.06 23.74
N MET A 179 -30.75 16.10 22.40
CA MET A 179 -30.58 14.90 21.57
C MET A 179 -29.15 14.33 21.64
N GLU A 180 -28.12 15.17 21.70
CA GLU A 180 -26.73 14.74 21.85
C GLU A 180 -26.47 14.16 23.25
N LEU A 181 -27.06 14.75 24.29
CA LEU A 181 -27.04 14.24 25.66
C LEU A 181 -27.79 12.91 25.76
N GLU A 182 -28.95 12.78 25.13
CA GLU A 182 -29.73 11.54 25.10
C GLU A 182 -29.01 10.45 24.30
N ALA A 183 -28.36 10.81 23.18
CA ALA A 183 -27.53 9.88 22.41
C ALA A 183 -26.26 9.46 23.17
N ARG A 184 -25.64 10.36 23.92
CA ARG A 184 -24.50 10.05 24.81
C ARG A 184 -24.95 9.18 25.98
N ALA A 185 -26.07 9.51 26.64
CA ALA A 185 -26.65 8.70 27.71
C ALA A 185 -27.04 7.31 27.22
N MET A 186 -27.62 7.18 26.01
CA MET A 186 -27.90 5.89 25.38
C MET A 186 -26.63 5.10 25.06
N ARG A 187 -25.54 5.77 24.67
CA ARG A 187 -24.22 5.13 24.49
C ARG A 187 -23.61 4.70 25.82
N ASP A 188 -23.71 5.50 26.86
CA ASP A 188 -23.20 5.20 28.20
C ASP A 188 -24.04 4.11 28.89
N VAL A 189 -25.36 4.07 28.68
CA VAL A 189 -26.23 2.96 29.10
C VAL A 189 -25.90 1.71 28.31
N ARG A 190 -25.68 1.78 26.99
CA ARG A 190 -25.22 0.63 26.19
C ARG A 190 -23.85 0.12 26.65
N ARG A 191 -22.93 1.03 27.01
CA ARG A 191 -21.61 0.71 27.57
C ARG A 191 -21.73 0.10 28.97
N ALA A 192 -22.59 0.63 29.83
CA ALA A 192 -22.88 0.09 31.16
C ALA A 192 -23.63 -1.27 31.09
N THR A 193 -24.47 -1.50 30.08
CA THR A 193 -25.09 -2.82 29.83
C THR A 193 -24.12 -3.82 29.20
N GLN A 194 -23.10 -3.35 28.45
CA GLN A 194 -21.99 -4.19 28.00
C GLN A 194 -21.01 -4.51 29.14
N GLU A 195 -20.76 -3.57 30.06
CA GLU A 195 -19.95 -3.77 31.27
C GLU A 195 -20.71 -4.56 32.35
N GLY A 196 -22.04 -4.55 32.35
CA GLY A 196 -22.91 -5.38 33.20
C GLY A 196 -23.14 -6.81 32.70
N MET A 197 -22.65 -7.15 31.50
CA MET A 197 -22.69 -8.50 30.95
C MET A 197 -21.30 -8.94 30.51
N ALA A 198 -20.35 -8.94 31.46
CA ALA A 198 -19.12 -9.70 31.31
C ALA A 198 -19.40 -11.18 31.60
N PRO A 199 -19.33 -12.11 30.62
CA PRO A 199 -18.95 -13.47 30.93
C PRO A 199 -17.50 -13.42 31.42
N ARG A 200 -17.23 -14.04 32.58
CA ARG A 200 -15.88 -14.24 33.12
C ARG A 200 -14.98 -14.90 32.07
N THR A 201 -14.16 -14.10 31.39
CA THR A 201 -13.04 -14.62 30.61
C THR A 201 -11.79 -14.55 31.47
N HIS A 202 -11.41 -15.71 32.02
CA HIS A 202 -10.13 -15.94 32.67
C HIS A 202 -9.00 -15.59 31.69
N HIS A 203 -8.32 -14.46 31.92
CA HIS A 203 -7.10 -14.14 31.20
C HIS A 203 -5.93 -14.83 31.94
N PRO A 204 -5.20 -15.78 31.31
CA PRO A 204 -4.08 -16.48 31.96
C PRO A 204 -2.90 -15.56 32.31
N ALA A 205 -2.89 -14.33 31.78
CA ALA A 205 -1.96 -13.28 32.19
C ALA A 205 -2.31 -12.67 33.57
N LEU A 206 -3.61 -12.60 33.89
CA LEU A 206 -4.14 -12.04 35.14
C LEU A 206 -4.00 -13.03 36.31
N GLU A 207 -4.13 -14.34 36.04
CA GLU A 207 -3.79 -15.40 37.02
C GLU A 207 -2.29 -15.43 37.33
N ARG A 208 -1.41 -15.19 36.33
CA ARG A 208 0.05 -15.10 36.56
C ARG A 208 0.44 -13.89 37.39
N GLU A 209 -0.19 -12.73 37.18
CA GLU A 209 0.05 -11.55 38.03
C GLU A 209 -0.53 -11.71 39.45
N LEU A 210 -1.68 -12.38 39.60
CA LEU A 210 -2.25 -12.70 40.90
C LEU A 210 -1.41 -13.70 41.70
N GLU A 211 -0.84 -14.73 41.06
CA GLU A 211 0.09 -15.65 41.71
C GLU A 211 1.42 -14.96 42.10
N ALA A 212 1.92 -14.06 41.26
CA ALA A 212 3.10 -13.27 41.58
C ALA A 212 2.87 -12.33 42.78
N LEU A 213 1.67 -11.73 42.88
CA LEU A 213 1.26 -10.91 44.02
C LEU A 213 1.04 -11.74 45.29
N ARG A 214 0.43 -12.93 45.20
CA ARG A 214 0.29 -13.86 46.34
C ARG A 214 1.64 -14.35 46.86
N LYS A 215 2.61 -14.63 45.99
CA LYS A 215 3.97 -15.02 46.40
C LYS A 215 4.72 -13.88 47.08
N LYS A 216 4.51 -12.63 46.65
CA LYS A 216 5.07 -11.45 47.34
C LYS A 216 4.45 -11.26 48.72
N LEU A 217 3.14 -11.41 48.85
CA LEU A 217 2.45 -11.29 50.13
C LEU A 217 2.83 -12.39 51.14
N ASN A 218 3.09 -13.62 50.67
CA ASN A 218 3.56 -14.72 51.54
C ASN A 218 5.07 -14.69 51.87
N GLN A 219 5.85 -13.79 51.26
CA GLN A 219 7.27 -13.60 51.59
C GLN A 219 7.52 -12.39 52.49
N GLU A 220 6.50 -11.58 52.78
CA GLU A 220 6.60 -10.36 53.60
C GLU A 220 5.87 -10.41 54.96
N GLY A 221 5.26 -11.53 55.38
CA GLY A 221 4.70 -11.62 56.75
C GLY A 221 3.82 -12.82 57.04
#